data_AF-A0A840PKM5-F1
#
_entry.id   AF-A0A840PKM5-F1
#
_cell.length_a   1.000
_cell.length_b   1.000
_cell.length_c   1.000
_cell.angle_alpha   90.00
_cell.angle_beta   90.00
_cell.angle_gamma   90.00
#
_symmetry.space_group_name_H-M   'P 1'
#
loop_
_entity.id
_entity.type
_entity.pdbx_description
1 polymer ?
#
loop_
_entity_poly.entity_id
_entity_poly.type
_entity_poly.pdbx_seq_one_letter_code
_entity_poly.pdbx_strand_id
1 'polypeptide(L)' 'MRIAQELGLPLVCVIDTPGADLSAAAEEGAPAGEIARRLAEMAELTVPTVSVPLGEGTGVARRPCCRPAG' A
#
# COMPACT_ATOMS: atom_id res chain seq x y z
N MET A 1 13.25 -0.25 -2.52
CA MET A 1 13.22 -1.62 -3.08
C MET A 1 14.44 -1.89 -3.94
N ARG A 2 14.73 -1.08 -4.96
CA ARG A 2 15.93 -1.20 -5.81
C ARG A 2 17.24 -1.50 -5.08
N ILE A 3 17.57 -0.74 -4.03
CA ILE A 3 18.84 -0.94 -3.29
C ILE A 3 18.92 -2.36 -2.67
N ALA A 4 17.82 -2.87 -2.10
CA ALA A 4 17.80 -4.21 -1.53
C ALA A 4 18.00 -5.28 -2.62
N GLN A 5 17.38 -5.09 -3.79
CA GLN A 5 17.53 -5.95 -4.96
C GLN A 5 18.97 -5.92 -5.50
N GLU A 6 19.58 -4.73 -5.65
CA GLU A 6 20.95 -4.55 -6.15
C GLU A 6 22.00 -5.16 -5.21
N LEU A 7 21.78 -5.06 -3.89
CA LEU A 7 22.69 -5.59 -2.87
C LEU A 7 22.38 -7.04 -2.48
N GLY A 8 21.32 -7.66 -3.03
CA GLY A 8 20.90 -9.00 -2.66
C GLY A 8 20.45 -9.15 -1.20
N LEU A 9 20.02 -8.07 -0.56
CA LEU A 9 19.64 -8.04 0.85
C LEU A 9 18.15 -8.33 1.03
N PRO A 10 17.75 -9.07 2.09
CA PRO A 10 16.35 -9.23 2.45
C PRO A 10 15.67 -7.88 2.69
N LEU A 11 14.41 -7.76 2.27
CA LEU A 11 13.60 -6.56 2.46
C LEU A 11 12.50 -6.82 3.50
N VAL A 12 12.45 -5.98 4.54
CA VAL A 12 11.32 -5.92 5.48
C VAL A 12 10.57 -4.62 5.24
N CYS A 13 9.30 -4.72 4.84
CA CYS A 13 8.41 -3.58 4.62
C CYS A 13 7.43 -3.48 5.80
N VAL A 14 7.48 -2.38 6.55
CA VAL A 14 6.50 -2.11 7.61
C VAL A 14 5.44 -1.15 7.08
N ILE A 15 4.17 -1.56 7.14
CA ILE A 15 3.05 -0.81 6.56
C ILE A 15 2.15 -0.34 7.71
N ASP A 16 2.30 0.93 8.07
CA ASP A 16 1.48 1.60 9.09
C ASP A 16 0.93 2.90 8.52
N THR A 17 0.03 2.77 7.55
CA THR A 17 -0.60 3.91 6.89
C THR A 17 -2.12 3.89 7.10
N PRO A 18 -2.76 5.05 7.33
CA PRO A 18 -4.20 5.14 7.08
C PRO A 18 -4.38 4.92 5.58
N GLY A 19 -5.26 4.01 5.16
CA GLY A 19 -5.43 3.66 3.75
C GLY A 19 -5.63 4.88 2.83
N ALA A 20 -5.48 4.69 1.52
CA ALA A 20 -5.59 5.78 0.55
C ALA A 20 -6.95 6.49 0.63
N ASP A 21 -6.95 7.81 0.44
CA ASP A 21 -8.18 8.57 0.19
C ASP A 21 -8.77 8.14 -1.15
N LEU A 22 -10.04 7.73 -1.15
CA LEU A 22 -10.77 7.22 -2.31
C LEU A 22 -11.69 8.28 -2.92
N SER A 23 -11.48 9.56 -2.59
CA SER A 23 -12.21 10.68 -3.18
C SER A 23 -11.81 10.94 -4.63
N ALA A 24 -12.73 11.45 -5.45
CA ALA A 24 -12.44 11.79 -6.85
C ALA A 24 -11.33 12.84 -6.99
N ALA A 25 -11.25 13.78 -6.04
CA ALA A 25 -10.20 14.80 -6.00
C ALA A 25 -8.82 14.18 -5.71
N ALA A 26 -8.75 13.15 -4.86
CA ALA A 26 -7.52 12.41 -4.63
C ALA A 26 -7.11 11.59 -5.86
N GLU A 27 -8.09 11.03 -6.60
CA GLU A 27 -7.84 10.24 -7.81
C GLU A 27 -7.24 11.04 -8.98
N GLU A 28 -7.41 12.36 -9.02
CA GLU A 28 -6.68 13.22 -9.98
C GLU A 28 -5.15 13.08 -9.83
N GLY A 29 -4.67 12.74 -8.63
CA GLY A 29 -3.27 12.42 -8.33
C GLY A 29 -2.85 10.97 -8.65
N ALA A 30 -3.75 10.15 -9.19
CA ALA A 30 -3.56 8.73 -9.51
C ALA A 30 -2.95 7.85 -8.37
N PRO A 31 -3.41 7.97 -7.10
CA PRO A 31 -2.91 7.17 -5.99
C PRO A 31 -3.07 5.67 -6.22
N ALA A 32 -4.18 5.24 -6.84
CA ALA A 32 -4.38 3.85 -7.21
C ALA A 32 -3.33 3.34 -8.21
N GLY A 33 -2.95 4.17 -9.18
CA GLY A 33 -1.91 3.87 -10.16
C GLY A 33 -0.53 3.76 -9.52
N GLU A 34 -0.20 4.66 -8.59
CA GLU A 34 1.07 4.61 -7.85
C GLU A 34 1.14 3.37 -6.94
N ILE A 35 0.05 3.01 -6.25
CA ILE A 35 -0.04 1.76 -5.47
C ILE A 35 0.19 0.55 -6.38
N ALA A 36 -0.49 0.48 -7.52
CA ALA A 36 -0.33 -0.62 -8.47
C ALA A 36 1.11 -0.73 -8.99
N ARG A 37 1.75 0.42 -9.29
CA ARG A 37 3.16 0.47 -9.71
C ARG A 37 4.11 -0.05 -8.62
N ARG A 38 3.89 0.32 -7.36
CA ARG A 38 4.70 -0.19 -6.24
C ARG A 38 4.49 -1.67 -6.00
N LEU A 39 3.27 -2.16 -6.13
CA LEU A 39 2.98 -3.59 -6.02
C LEU A 39 3.63 -4.39 -7.16
N ALA A 40 3.65 -3.84 -8.37
CA ALA A 40 4.38 -4.45 -9.50
C ALA A 40 5.90 -4.48 -9.23
N GLU A 41 6.49 -3.37 -8.76
CA GLU A 41 7.91 -3.32 -8.35
C GLU A 41 8.21 -4.36 -7.24
N MET A 42 7.29 -4.55 -6.28
CA MET A 42 7.42 -5.56 -5.21
C MET A 42 7.34 -6.98 -5.75
N ALA A 43 6.46 -7.25 -6.71
CA ALA A 43 6.25 -8.57 -7.30
C ALA A 43 7.47 -9.06 -8.10
N GLU A 44 8.29 -8.13 -8.59
CA GLU A 44 9.51 -8.42 -9.35
C GLU A 44 10.77 -8.64 -8.49
N LEU A 45 10.68 -8.41 -7.17
CA LEU A 45 11.81 -8.64 -6.27
C LEU A 45 12.19 -10.13 -6.21
N THR A 46 13.48 -10.42 -6.34
CA THR A 46 14.00 -11.79 -6.21
C THR A 46 14.62 -12.05 -4.83
N VAL A 47 14.81 -10.99 -4.03
CA VAL A 47 15.28 -11.10 -2.65
C VAL A 47 14.15 -11.48 -1.70
N PRO A 48 14.43 -12.23 -0.61
CA PRO A 48 13.43 -12.55 0.39
C PRO A 48 12.78 -11.27 0.93
N THR A 49 11.47 -11.18 0.80
CA THR A 49 10.71 -9.97 1.16
C THR A 49 9.58 -10.34 2.11
N VAL A 50 9.47 -9.61 3.22
CA VAL A 50 8.38 -9.76 4.20
C VAL A 50 7.72 -8.41 4.42
N SER A 51 6.39 -8.38 4.33
CA SER A 51 5.59 -7.20 4.65
C SER A 51 4.88 -7.40 6.00
N VAL A 52 5.01 -6.42 6.89
CA VAL A 52 4.42 -6.40 8.24
C VAL A 52 3.42 -5.26 8.32
N PRO A 53 2.11 -5.54 8.14
CA PRO A 53 1.06 -4.56 8.34
C PRO A 53 0.80 -4.31 9.82
N LEU A 54 0.77 -3.04 10.24
CA LEU A 54 0.58 -2.63 11.65
C LEU A 54 -0.68 -1.78 11.91
N GLY A 55 -1.46 -1.40 10.88
CA GLY A 55 -2.66 -0.53 11.01
C GLY A 55 -3.88 -0.97 10.17
N GLU A 56 -4.99 -0.21 10.24
CA GLU A 56 -6.29 -0.52 9.60
C GLU A 56 -6.28 -0.44 8.06
N GLY A 57 -5.27 0.16 7.44
CA GLY A 57 -5.20 0.43 6.00
C GLY A 57 -4.94 -0.80 5.10
N THR A 58 -4.95 -2.01 5.64
CA THR A 58 -4.51 -3.24 4.94
C THR A 58 -5.65 -4.06 4.34
N GLY A 59 -6.89 -3.60 4.49
CA GLY A 59 -8.06 -4.20 3.86
C GLY A 59 -9.24 -3.24 3.98
N VAL A 60 -9.95 -3.06 2.86
CA VAL A 60 -11.22 -2.35 2.67
C VAL A 60 -11.67 -1.49 3.86
N ALA A 61 -11.62 -0.17 3.66
CA ALA A 61 -12.21 0.86 4.51
C ALA A 61 -13.16 0.30 5.58
N ARG A 62 -12.78 0.41 6.85
CA ARG A 62 -13.71 0.33 7.97
C ARG A 62 -14.66 1.52 7.89
N ARG A 63 -15.53 1.55 6.88
CA ARG A 63 -16.80 2.26 6.97
C ARG A 63 -17.62 1.46 7.98
N PRO A 64 -18.04 2.04 9.11
CA PRO A 64 -19.30 1.56 9.67
C PRO A 64 -20.33 1.80 8.57
N CYS A 65 -20.91 0.72 8.05
CA CYS A 65 -22.06 0.73 7.15
C CYS A 65 -23.26 1.52 7.73
N CYS A 66 -23.15 2.00 8.98
CA CYS A 66 -24.16 2.76 9.71
C CYS A 66 -23.65 4.17 10.07
N ARG A 67 -23.71 5.12 9.13
CA ARG A 67 -24.04 6.51 9.48
C ARG A 67 -25.15 6.95 8.53
N PRO A 68 -26.35 7.28 9.02
CA PRO A 68 -27.41 7.79 8.15
C PRO A 68 -26.93 9.13 7.58
N ALA A 69 -27.15 9.30 6.28
CA ALA A 69 -27.03 10.59 5.62
C ALA A 69 -28.00 11.55 6.32
N GLY A 70 -27.44 12.57 6.96
CA GLY A 70 -28.15 13.78 7.40
C GLY A 70 -27.80 14.91 6.46
#